data_AF-C4VBM7-F1
#
_entry.id   AF-C4VBM7-F1
#
_cell.length_a   1.000
_cell.length_b   1.000
_cell.length_c   1.000
_cell.angle_alpha   90.00
_cell.angle_beta   90.00
_cell.angle_gamma   90.00
#
_symmetry.space_group_name_H-M   'P 1'
#
loop_
_entity.id
_entity.type
_entity.pdbx_description
1 polymer ?
#
loop_
_entity_poly.entity_id
_entity_poly.type
_entity_poly.pdbx_seq_one_letter_code
_entity_poly.pdbx_strand_id
1 'polypeptide(L)'
;MTVNDSVVKEIIENLKKISNTSPWEKYRTTLNKHKKLPLNEWKSLLNLLRTKDLYNLLKENFTSKEARILGAAFVHSKLNHLEDIVDIIIQRNDFCTPILLKFILIKKRKFDLTSILNYLHKMIKEDTKLSHLELLKVVYDNYPDIIDIEILEFCKNNKHDICKQICSGKEMEIL
;
A
#
# COMPACT_ATOMS: atom_id res chain seq x y z
N MET A 1 49.08 -7.08 16.84
CA MET A 1 47.71 -6.66 16.46
C MET A 1 47.18 -5.80 17.58
N THR A 2 47.21 -4.49 17.34
CA THR A 2 47.00 -3.44 18.35
C THR A 2 45.52 -3.10 18.48
N VAL A 3 45.10 -2.77 19.70
CA VAL A 3 43.73 -2.49 20.17
C VAL A 3 42.92 -1.52 19.27
N ASN A 4 43.56 -0.74 18.39
CA ASN A 4 42.93 0.20 17.46
C ASN A 4 42.10 -0.45 16.33
N ASP A 5 42.49 -1.62 15.82
CA ASP A 5 41.78 -2.23 14.68
C ASP A 5 40.37 -2.73 15.05
N SER A 6 40.18 -3.09 16.33
CA SER A 6 38.89 -3.54 16.86
C SER A 6 37.91 -2.37 17.00
N VAL A 7 38.38 -1.22 17.52
CA VAL A 7 37.55 -0.02 17.70
C VAL A 7 37.16 0.57 16.35
N VAL A 8 38.08 0.60 15.38
CA VAL A 8 37.79 1.09 14.03
C VAL A 8 36.75 0.20 13.32
N LYS A 9 36.83 -1.12 13.48
CA LYS A 9 35.81 -2.05 12.95
C LYS A 9 34.44 -1.82 13.58
N GLU A 10 34.37 -1.66 14.89
CA GLU A 10 33.12 -1.39 15.61
C GLU A 10 32.50 -0.05 15.19
N ILE A 11 33.31 1.00 15.02
CA ILE A 11 32.86 2.30 14.50
C ILE A 11 32.31 2.16 13.07
N ILE A 12 33.02 1.44 12.19
CA ILE A 12 32.58 1.21 10.80
C ILE A 12 31.27 0.40 10.78
N GLU A 13 31.13 -0.63 11.61
CA GLU A 13 29.89 -1.41 11.72
C GLU A 13 28.72 -0.57 12.24
N ASN A 14 28.95 0.27 13.25
CA ASN A 14 27.92 1.15 13.79
C ASN A 14 27.54 2.24 12.78
N LEU A 15 28.49 2.80 12.04
CA LEU A 15 28.20 3.75 10.95
C LEU A 15 27.43 3.09 9.80
N LYS A 16 27.75 1.84 9.45
CA LYS A 16 26.97 1.05 8.48
C LYS A 16 25.55 0.76 8.99
N LYS A 17 25.38 0.46 10.28
CA LYS A 17 24.05 0.29 10.89
C LYS A 17 23.25 1.59 10.82
N ILE A 18 23.87 2.74 11.13
CA ILE A 18 23.24 4.06 11.05
C ILE A 18 22.88 4.41 9.60
N SER A 19 23.78 4.17 8.64
CA SER A 19 23.53 4.45 7.21
C SER A 19 22.45 3.55 6.61
N ASN A 20 22.25 2.35 7.18
CA ASN A 20 21.26 1.37 6.71
C ASN A 20 19.92 1.45 7.45
N THR A 21 19.75 2.40 8.37
CA THR A 21 18.46 2.54 9.06
C THR A 21 17.43 3.04 8.07
N SER A 22 16.42 2.20 7.80
CA SER A 22 15.31 2.54 6.92
C SER A 22 14.73 3.91 7.28
N PRO A 23 14.42 4.77 6.29
CA PRO A 23 13.69 6.02 6.53
C PRO A 23 12.36 5.78 7.27
N TRP A 24 11.80 4.57 7.19
CA TRP A 24 10.58 4.19 7.90
C TRP A 24 10.78 3.97 9.41
N GLU A 25 11.97 3.56 9.85
CA GLU A 25 12.20 3.07 11.21
C GLU A 25 11.99 4.15 12.28
N LYS A 26 12.26 5.41 11.91
CA LYS A 26 11.92 6.58 12.73
C LYS A 26 10.41 6.63 13.03
N TYR A 27 9.58 6.50 11.99
CA TYR A 27 8.12 6.54 12.14
C TYR A 27 7.61 5.31 12.89
N ARG A 28 8.18 4.13 12.64
CA ARG A 28 7.87 2.90 13.37
C ARG A 28 8.12 3.06 14.86
N THR A 29 9.27 3.59 15.24
CA THR A 29 9.63 3.85 16.65
C THR A 29 8.58 4.75 17.32
N THR A 30 8.16 5.81 16.64
CA THR A 30 7.09 6.70 17.12
C THR A 30 5.74 5.98 17.20
N LEU A 31 5.39 5.14 16.22
CA LEU A 31 4.12 4.42 16.16
C LEU A 31 4.01 3.24 17.14
N ASN A 32 5.13 2.76 17.64
CA ASN A 32 5.20 1.79 18.72
C ASN A 32 4.96 2.47 20.07
N LYS A 33 5.47 3.71 20.25
CA LYS A 33 5.26 4.52 21.45
C LYS A 33 3.88 5.19 21.48
N HIS A 34 3.38 5.60 20.32
CA HIS A 34 2.17 6.39 20.15
C HIS A 34 1.22 5.76 19.14
N LYS A 35 -0.09 5.94 19.30
CA LYS A 35 -1.06 5.40 18.34
C LYS A 35 -1.04 6.11 16.98
N LYS A 36 -0.51 7.33 16.91
CA LYS A 36 -0.48 8.22 15.74
C LYS A 36 0.87 8.94 15.64
N LEU A 37 1.23 9.41 14.45
CA LEU A 37 2.37 10.30 14.27
C LEU A 37 2.05 11.71 14.78
N PRO A 38 2.97 12.35 15.53
CA PRO A 38 2.90 13.77 15.82
C PRO A 38 2.88 14.61 14.54
N LEU A 39 2.33 15.83 14.60
CA LEU A 39 2.17 16.69 13.42
C LEU A 39 3.47 16.92 12.64
N ASN A 40 4.59 17.12 13.33
CA ASN A 40 5.89 17.35 12.70
C ASN A 40 6.38 16.10 11.94
N GLU A 41 6.19 14.91 12.50
CA GLU A 41 6.54 13.66 11.83
C GLU A 41 5.59 13.32 10.70
N TRP A 42 4.30 13.65 10.83
CA TRP A 42 3.34 13.54 9.73
C TRP A 42 3.76 14.40 8.54
N LYS A 43 4.11 15.68 8.77
CA LYS A 43 4.64 16.56 7.71
C LYS A 43 5.93 16.01 7.08
N SER A 44 6.83 15.48 7.91
CA SER A 44 8.05 14.81 7.45
C SER A 44 7.74 13.61 6.54
N LEU A 45 6.77 12.78 6.92
CA LEU A 45 6.33 11.65 6.10
C LEU A 45 5.81 12.13 4.75
N LEU A 46 4.90 13.11 4.72
CA LEU A 46 4.36 13.66 3.47
C LEU A 46 5.44 14.22 2.54
N ASN A 47 6.50 14.80 3.10
CA ASN A 47 7.65 15.27 2.32
C ASN A 47 8.46 14.10 1.75
N LEU A 48 8.70 13.05 2.54
CA LEU A 48 9.39 11.84 2.08
C LEU A 48 8.65 11.17 0.92
N LEU A 49 7.32 11.14 0.94
CA LEU A 49 6.51 10.57 -0.16
C LEU A 49 6.63 11.33 -1.49
N ARG A 50 7.31 12.49 -1.50
CA ARG A 50 7.59 13.28 -2.70
C ARG A 50 9.04 13.13 -3.19
N THR A 51 9.86 12.37 -2.48
CA THR A 51 11.25 12.10 -2.86
C THR A 51 11.38 10.71 -3.48
N LYS A 52 12.53 10.44 -4.08
CA LYS A 52 12.90 9.11 -4.57
C LYS A 52 12.96 8.04 -3.45
N ASP A 53 13.04 8.46 -2.19
CA ASP A 53 13.11 7.55 -1.04
C ASP A 53 11.78 6.82 -0.81
N LEU A 54 10.69 7.30 -1.42
CA LEU A 54 9.43 6.58 -1.49
C LEU A 54 9.62 5.14 -2.01
N TYR A 55 10.41 4.95 -3.07
CA TYR A 55 10.61 3.61 -3.65
C TYR A 55 11.35 2.65 -2.72
N ASN A 56 12.24 3.17 -1.87
CA ASN A 56 12.91 2.38 -0.85
C ASN A 56 11.95 2.06 0.30
N LEU A 57 11.16 3.06 0.73
CA LEU A 57 10.13 2.87 1.75
C LEU A 57 9.11 1.81 1.33
N LEU A 58 8.68 1.80 0.07
CA LEU A 58 7.73 0.82 -0.47
C LEU A 58 8.25 -0.63 -0.49
N LYS A 59 9.54 -0.87 -0.20
CA LYS A 59 10.12 -2.22 -0.09
C LYS A 59 10.16 -2.74 1.35
N GLU A 60 9.78 -1.92 2.33
CA GLU A 60 9.82 -2.26 3.76
C GLU A 60 8.66 -3.16 4.18
N ASN A 61 8.84 -4.03 5.18
CA ASN A 61 7.71 -4.77 5.73
C ASN A 61 6.83 -3.87 6.59
N PHE A 62 5.51 -3.90 6.39
CA PHE A 62 4.55 -3.12 7.18
C PHE A 62 3.60 -4.03 7.93
N THR A 63 3.22 -3.61 9.14
CA THR A 63 2.02 -4.09 9.80
C THR A 63 0.78 -3.45 9.17
N SER A 64 -0.40 -4.04 9.38
CA SER A 64 -1.66 -3.47 8.89
C SER A 64 -1.95 -2.06 9.44
N LYS A 65 -1.42 -1.72 10.62
CA LYS A 65 -1.53 -0.38 11.20
C LYS A 65 -0.64 0.61 10.45
N GLU A 66 0.61 0.23 10.20
CA GLU A 66 1.57 1.03 9.44
C GLU A 66 1.11 1.26 8.01
N ALA A 67 0.62 0.22 7.31
CA ALA A 67 0.10 0.35 5.96
C ALA A 67 -1.10 1.31 5.88
N ARG A 68 -1.98 1.34 6.90
CA ARG A 68 -3.09 2.32 6.95
C ARG A 68 -2.59 3.75 7.13
N ILE A 69 -1.56 3.97 7.93
CA ILE A 69 -0.97 5.29 8.15
C ILE A 69 -0.26 5.78 6.89
N LEU A 70 0.53 4.91 6.26
CA LEU A 70 1.19 5.19 5.00
C LEU A 70 0.16 5.45 3.88
N GLY A 71 -0.87 4.62 3.79
CA GLY A 71 -1.98 4.81 2.85
C GLY A 71 -2.70 6.15 3.06
N ALA A 72 -3.00 6.53 4.31
CA ALA A 72 -3.55 7.84 4.61
C ALA A 72 -2.60 8.97 4.14
N ALA A 73 -1.28 8.77 4.23
CA ALA A 73 -0.29 9.73 3.76
C ALA A 73 -0.26 9.81 2.21
N PHE A 74 -0.51 8.72 1.47
CA PHE A 74 -0.73 8.75 0.01
C PHE A 74 -1.93 9.63 -0.36
N VAL A 75 -3.02 9.54 0.38
CA VAL A 75 -4.21 10.39 0.17
C VAL A 75 -3.91 11.87 0.40
N HIS A 76 -2.95 12.21 1.25
CA HIS A 76 -2.56 13.61 1.50
C HIS A 76 -1.36 14.08 0.65
N SER A 77 -0.77 13.19 -0.15
CA SER A 77 0.43 13.49 -0.94
C SER A 77 0.15 13.56 -2.45
N LYS A 78 0.90 14.41 -3.15
CA LYS A 78 1.00 14.36 -4.61
C LYS A 78 2.09 13.34 -4.97
N LEU A 79 1.70 12.10 -5.14
CA LEU A 79 2.58 11.05 -5.66
C LEU A 79 2.84 11.32 -7.14
N ASN A 80 4.12 11.32 -7.52
CA ASN A 80 4.58 11.32 -8.91
C ASN A 80 4.83 9.86 -9.34
N HIS A 81 4.75 9.56 -10.63
CA HIS A 81 4.97 8.20 -11.18
C HIS A 81 4.07 7.15 -10.50
N LEU A 82 2.76 7.32 -10.68
CA LEU A 82 1.77 6.52 -9.96
C LEU A 82 1.82 5.04 -10.36
N GLU A 83 2.07 4.79 -11.63
CA GLU A 83 2.23 3.49 -12.26
C GLU A 83 3.36 2.71 -11.59
N ASP A 84 4.55 3.30 -11.49
CA ASP A 84 5.71 2.69 -10.83
C ASP A 84 5.43 2.35 -9.35
N ILE A 85 4.73 3.25 -8.65
CA ILE A 85 4.34 3.03 -7.25
C ILE A 85 3.37 1.85 -7.14
N VAL A 86 2.38 1.77 -8.02
CA VAL A 86 1.39 0.70 -8.06
C VAL A 86 2.06 -0.64 -8.35
N ASP A 87 2.96 -0.69 -9.32
CA ASP A 87 3.68 -1.91 -9.69
C ASP A 87 4.56 -2.41 -8.53
N ILE A 88 5.30 -1.50 -7.87
CA ILE A 88 6.10 -1.87 -6.69
C ILE A 88 5.22 -2.42 -5.58
N ILE A 89 4.04 -1.80 -5.33
CA ILE A 89 3.11 -2.29 -4.30
C ILE A 89 2.58 -3.67 -4.66
N ILE A 90 2.16 -3.91 -5.91
CA ILE A 90 1.68 -5.21 -6.37
C ILE A 90 2.77 -6.28 -6.26
N GLN A 91 4.02 -5.96 -6.63
CA GLN A 91 5.14 -6.89 -6.57
C GLN A 91 5.42 -7.42 -5.15
N ARG A 92 5.05 -6.67 -4.10
CA ARG A 92 5.16 -7.15 -2.72
C ARG A 92 4.29 -8.38 -2.46
N ASN A 93 3.11 -8.42 -3.08
CA ASN A 93 2.12 -9.50 -2.96
C ASN A 93 1.88 -9.98 -1.51
N ASP A 94 1.94 -9.06 -0.55
CA ASP A 94 1.73 -9.32 0.87
C ASP A 94 0.33 -8.89 1.34
N PHE A 95 0.00 -9.14 2.61
CA PHE A 95 -1.30 -8.78 3.19
C PHE A 95 -1.55 -7.26 3.29
N CYS A 96 -0.51 -6.42 3.14
CA CYS A 96 -0.62 -4.96 3.14
C CYS A 96 -0.87 -4.39 1.75
N THR A 97 -0.51 -5.11 0.69
CA THR A 97 -0.75 -4.78 -0.73
C THR A 97 -2.17 -4.22 -0.97
N PRO A 98 -3.27 -4.92 -0.62
CA PRO A 98 -4.60 -4.39 -0.89
C PRO A 98 -4.95 -3.16 -0.04
N ILE A 99 -4.37 -3.03 1.16
CA ILE A 99 -4.57 -1.86 2.01
C ILE A 99 -3.97 -0.63 1.33
N LEU A 100 -2.73 -0.73 0.85
CA LEU A 100 -2.02 0.37 0.20
C LEU A 100 -2.68 0.76 -1.13
N LEU A 101 -3.01 -0.23 -1.98
CA LEU A 101 -3.71 0.01 -3.25
C LEU A 101 -5.04 0.72 -3.04
N LYS A 102 -5.82 0.32 -2.02
CA LYS A 102 -7.10 0.97 -1.70
C LYS A 102 -6.95 2.48 -1.49
N PHE A 103 -5.92 2.90 -0.76
CA PHE A 103 -5.66 4.33 -0.50
C PHE A 103 -5.13 5.07 -1.73
N ILE A 104 -4.44 4.40 -2.65
CA ILE A 104 -4.03 5.01 -3.91
C ILE A 104 -5.25 5.24 -4.80
N LEU A 105 -6.09 4.21 -4.95
CA LEU A 105 -7.20 4.19 -5.89
C LEU A 105 -8.35 5.12 -5.47
N ILE A 106 -8.50 5.44 -4.19
CA ILE A 106 -9.53 6.37 -3.70
C ILE A 106 -9.46 7.78 -4.34
N LYS A 107 -8.30 8.15 -4.90
CA LYS A 107 -8.08 9.48 -5.50
C LYS A 107 -8.55 9.61 -6.95
N LYS A 108 -9.12 8.57 -7.57
CA LYS A 108 -9.66 8.61 -8.96
C LYS A 108 -8.68 9.21 -9.98
N ARG A 109 -7.40 8.87 -9.89
CA ARG A 109 -6.37 9.38 -10.82
C ARG A 109 -6.41 8.58 -12.12
N LYS A 110 -6.17 9.23 -13.25
CA LYS A 110 -6.03 8.56 -14.54
C LYS A 110 -4.63 7.99 -14.69
N PHE A 111 -4.52 6.69 -14.91
CA PHE A 111 -3.30 5.92 -15.22
C PHE A 111 -3.70 4.56 -15.80
N ASP A 112 -2.74 3.79 -16.31
CA ASP A 112 -3.00 2.42 -16.79
C ASP A 112 -3.36 1.49 -15.61
N LEU A 113 -4.53 0.86 -15.69
CA LEU A 113 -5.07 -0.01 -14.64
C LEU A 113 -4.79 -1.49 -14.90
N THR A 114 -4.06 -1.83 -15.95
CA THR A 114 -3.77 -3.23 -16.34
C THR A 114 -3.15 -4.02 -15.19
N SER A 115 -2.17 -3.46 -14.48
CA SER A 115 -1.55 -4.11 -13.31
C SER A 115 -2.55 -4.35 -12.17
N ILE A 116 -3.49 -3.42 -11.95
CA ILE A 116 -4.54 -3.56 -10.94
C ILE A 116 -5.50 -4.70 -11.32
N LEU A 117 -5.95 -4.75 -12.59
CA LEU A 117 -6.84 -5.80 -13.08
C LEU A 117 -6.21 -7.19 -12.93
N ASN A 118 -4.96 -7.34 -13.36
CA ASN A 118 -4.20 -8.59 -13.21
C ASN A 118 -4.08 -9.00 -11.74
N TYR A 119 -3.84 -8.04 -10.84
CA TYR A 119 -3.81 -8.29 -9.40
C TYR A 119 -5.17 -8.77 -8.87
N LEU A 120 -6.28 -8.15 -9.29
CA LEU A 120 -7.62 -8.56 -8.90
C LEU A 120 -7.96 -9.98 -9.39
N HIS A 121 -7.62 -10.31 -10.64
CA HIS A 121 -7.82 -11.66 -11.19
C HIS A 121 -7.04 -12.73 -10.43
N LYS A 122 -5.81 -12.42 -10.02
CA LYS A 122 -5.04 -13.33 -9.16
C LYS A 122 -5.70 -13.47 -7.79
N MET A 123 -6.11 -12.35 -7.20
CA MET A 123 -6.71 -12.28 -5.87
C MET A 123 -8.01 -13.10 -5.76
N ILE A 124 -8.90 -13.05 -6.75
CA ILE A 124 -10.18 -13.80 -6.72
C ILE A 124 -10.01 -15.33 -6.87
N LYS A 125 -8.82 -15.78 -7.30
CA LYS A 125 -8.45 -17.22 -7.41
C LYS A 125 -7.80 -17.76 -6.13
N GLU A 126 -7.46 -16.88 -5.19
CA GLU A 126 -6.77 -17.20 -3.94
C GLU A 126 -7.68 -17.02 -2.71
N ASP A 127 -7.15 -17.27 -1.51
CA ASP A 127 -7.85 -17.01 -0.25
C ASP A 127 -8.12 -15.50 -0.08
N THR A 128 -9.39 -15.12 -0.27
CA THR A 128 -9.80 -13.72 -0.26
C THR A 128 -10.06 -13.23 1.16
N LYS A 129 -9.33 -12.17 1.56
CA LYS A 129 -9.47 -11.52 2.87
C LYS A 129 -10.35 -10.29 2.79
N LEU A 130 -10.78 -9.76 3.94
CA LEU A 130 -11.58 -8.54 3.99
C LEU A 130 -10.90 -7.35 3.28
N SER A 131 -9.57 -7.18 3.42
CA SER A 131 -8.83 -6.11 2.74
C SER A 131 -8.88 -6.21 1.21
N HIS A 132 -8.92 -7.43 0.66
CA HIS A 132 -9.11 -7.69 -0.77
C HIS A 132 -10.50 -7.22 -1.22
N LEU A 133 -11.55 -7.53 -0.45
CA LEU A 133 -12.91 -7.09 -0.75
C LEU A 133 -13.06 -5.57 -0.64
N GLU A 134 -12.44 -4.94 0.37
CA GLU A 134 -12.42 -3.48 0.50
C GLU A 134 -11.71 -2.80 -0.68
N LEU A 135 -10.60 -3.38 -1.17
CA LEU A 135 -9.95 -2.92 -2.39
C LEU A 135 -10.90 -3.03 -3.58
N LEU A 136 -11.52 -4.20 -3.76
CA LEU A 136 -12.44 -4.46 -4.87
C LEU A 136 -13.61 -3.46 -4.89
N LYS A 137 -14.18 -3.14 -3.73
CA LYS A 137 -15.22 -2.12 -3.60
C LYS A 137 -14.73 -0.75 -4.06
N VAL A 138 -13.52 -0.35 -3.66
CA VAL A 138 -12.92 0.92 -4.09
C VAL A 138 -12.65 0.93 -5.59
N VAL A 139 -12.26 -0.19 -6.19
CA VAL A 139 -12.13 -0.29 -7.65
C VAL A 139 -13.48 -0.13 -8.32
N TYR A 140 -14.50 -0.84 -7.86
CA TYR A 140 -15.86 -0.75 -8.40
C TYR A 140 -16.41 0.69 -8.35
N ASP A 141 -16.26 1.39 -7.22
CA ASP A 141 -16.81 2.74 -7.02
C ASP A 141 -16.07 3.84 -7.82
N ASN A 142 -14.83 3.58 -8.22
CA ASN A 142 -13.93 4.60 -8.75
C ASN A 142 -13.48 4.34 -10.20
N TYR A 143 -13.46 3.07 -10.62
CA TYR A 143 -13.02 2.57 -11.91
C TYR A 143 -13.91 1.40 -12.35
N PRO A 144 -15.25 1.60 -12.47
CA PRO A 144 -16.18 0.51 -12.79
C PRO A 144 -15.88 -0.17 -14.13
N ASP A 145 -15.25 0.54 -15.06
CA ASP A 145 -14.92 0.05 -16.40
C ASP A 145 -13.95 -1.14 -16.41
N ILE A 146 -13.14 -1.31 -15.36
CA ILE A 146 -12.20 -2.44 -15.28
C ILE A 146 -12.81 -3.66 -14.59
N ILE A 147 -14.05 -3.57 -14.09
CA ILE A 147 -14.75 -4.69 -13.44
C ILE A 147 -15.40 -5.57 -14.51
N ASP A 148 -14.69 -6.64 -14.87
CA ASP A 148 -15.10 -7.59 -15.90
C ASP A 148 -15.99 -8.73 -15.38
N ILE A 149 -16.36 -9.64 -16.29
CA ILE A 149 -17.29 -10.72 -15.99
C ILE A 149 -16.74 -11.71 -14.96
N GLU A 150 -15.43 -11.96 -14.96
CA GLU A 150 -14.79 -12.89 -14.03
C GLU A 150 -14.87 -12.36 -12.60
N ILE A 151 -14.60 -11.06 -12.41
CA ILE A 151 -14.75 -10.38 -11.12
C ILE A 151 -16.21 -10.36 -10.67
N LEU A 152 -17.15 -10.10 -11.59
CA LEU A 152 -18.58 -10.09 -11.26
C LEU A 152 -19.10 -11.48 -10.86
N GLU A 153 -18.67 -12.54 -11.55
CA GLU A 153 -18.99 -13.92 -11.19
C GLU A 153 -18.43 -14.28 -9.80
N PHE A 154 -17.20 -13.87 -9.50
CA PHE A 154 -16.65 -13.99 -8.16
C PHE A 154 -17.54 -13.30 -7.12
N CYS A 155 -17.99 -12.06 -7.37
CA CYS A 155 -18.87 -11.35 -6.44
C CYS A 155 -20.23 -12.04 -6.27
N LYS A 156 -20.84 -12.56 -7.34
CA LYS A 156 -22.11 -13.30 -7.28
C LYS A 156 -22.02 -14.56 -6.41
N ASN A 157 -20.89 -15.26 -6.50
CA ASN A 157 -20.66 -16.50 -5.77
C ASN A 157 -20.21 -16.26 -4.31
N ASN A 158 -19.78 -15.04 -3.97
CA ASN A 158 -19.29 -14.69 -2.65
C ASN A 158 -20.40 -14.07 -1.77
N LYS A 159 -20.63 -14.66 -0.59
CA LYS A 159 -21.72 -14.27 0.32
C LYS A 159 -21.45 -12.99 1.13
N HIS A 160 -20.26 -12.40 1.02
CA HIS A 160 -19.89 -11.21 1.77
C HIS A 160 -20.70 -9.98 1.33
N ASP A 161 -21.07 -9.11 2.26
CA ASP A 161 -21.97 -7.98 1.97
C ASP A 161 -21.39 -6.98 0.97
N ILE A 162 -20.06 -6.79 0.97
CA ILE A 162 -19.36 -6.01 -0.06
C ILE A 162 -19.65 -6.56 -1.47
N CYS A 163 -19.60 -7.87 -1.66
CA CYS A 163 -19.85 -8.49 -2.96
C CYS A 163 -21.31 -8.34 -3.38
N LYS A 164 -22.25 -8.45 -2.44
CA LYS A 164 -23.67 -8.17 -2.70
C LYS A 164 -23.89 -6.73 -3.17
N GLN A 165 -23.23 -5.76 -2.52
CA GLN A 165 -23.32 -4.34 -2.91
C GLN A 165 -22.81 -4.10 -4.33
N ILE A 166 -21.71 -4.77 -4.71
CA ILE A 166 -21.16 -4.69 -6.08
C ILE A 166 -22.16 -5.25 -7.09
N CYS A 167 -22.78 -6.40 -6.80
CA CYS A 167 -23.77 -7.01 -7.69
C CYS A 167 -25.03 -6.15 -7.85
N SER A 168 -25.60 -5.66 -6.75
CA SER A 168 -26.82 -4.83 -6.79
C SER A 168 -26.60 -3.46 -7.44
N GLY A 169 -25.38 -2.92 -7.40
CA GLY A 169 -25.06 -1.65 -8.03
C GLY A 169 -25.10 -1.71 -9.56
N LYS A 170 -24.63 -2.82 -10.18
CA LYS A 170 -24.67 -2.99 -11.65
C LYS A 170 -26.07 -3.30 -12.18
N GLU A 171 -26.93 -3.93 -11.40
CA GLU A 171 -28.32 -4.20 -11.80
C GLU A 171 -29.14 -2.91 -12.00
N MET A 172 -28.72 -1.78 -11.39
CA MET A 172 -29.35 -0.47 -11.60
C MET A 172 -28.80 0.33 -12.79
N GLU A 173 -27.68 -0.04 -13.40
CA GLU A 173 -27.14 0.65 -14.59
C GLU A 173 -27.70 0.10 -15.91
N ILE A 174 -28.45 -1.02 -15.85
CA ILE A 174 -29.08 -1.68 -17.01
C ILE A 174 -30.59 -1.33 -17.12
N LEU A 175 -31.14 -0.58 -16.14
CA LEU A 175 -32.50 -0.04 -16.14
C LEU A 175 -32.50 1.47 -16.41
#